data_AF-A0AAW2KJ51-F1
#
_entry.id   AF-A0AAW2KJ51-F1
#
_cell.length_a   1.000
_cell.length_b   1.000
_cell.length_c   1.000
_cell.angle_alpha   90.00
_cell.angle_beta   90.00
_cell.angle_gamma   90.00
#
_symmetry.space_group_name_H-M   'P 1'
#
loop_
_entity.id
_entity.type
_entity.pdbx_description
1 polymer ?
#
loop_
_entity_poly.entity_id
_entity_poly.type
_entity_poly.pdbx_seq_one_letter_code
_entity_poly.pdbx_strand_id
1 'polypeptide(L)'
;MGHLNAEKKWVFPLVISSLVCVFILATSFNMGLVSSVNTINTIFSLFRSRALTNQTIPNFAEAKHPIFTNVGNVYMNEKANMVTYRGPTMVANTLHACAILLKKQKDWDWFINLSASDYPLVTQDDLLYTFSELKRGLNFMEHTSDLGWKATHRAMPLIVDPGLYESTKSDIFWVAPNRNLPTAFKLFTG
;
A
#
# COMPACT_ATOMS: atom_id res chain seq x y z
N MET A 1 -25.44 -42.89 -26.71
CA MET A 1 -25.90 -42.00 -25.62
C MET A 1 -25.27 -42.51 -24.34
N GLY A 2 -24.10 -41.97 -23.96
CA GLY A 2 -23.29 -42.48 -22.86
C GLY A 2 -23.75 -41.90 -21.53
N HIS A 3 -24.13 -42.76 -20.58
CA HIS A 3 -24.47 -42.37 -19.22
C HIS A 3 -23.18 -41.97 -18.48
N LEU A 4 -22.99 -40.67 -18.23
CA LEU A 4 -21.89 -40.16 -17.41
C LEU A 4 -22.13 -40.58 -15.95
N ASN A 5 -21.61 -41.75 -15.57
CA ASN A 5 -21.49 -42.14 -14.17
C ASN A 5 -20.41 -41.26 -13.52
N ALA A 6 -20.81 -40.11 -12.98
CA ALA A 6 -19.96 -39.39 -12.04
C ALA A 6 -19.71 -40.32 -10.84
N GLU A 7 -18.45 -40.67 -10.57
CA GLU A 7 -18.11 -41.45 -9.39
C GLU A 7 -18.63 -40.72 -8.14
N LYS A 8 -19.33 -41.44 -7.25
CA LYS A 8 -19.99 -40.89 -6.05
C LYS A 8 -19.06 -40.03 -5.16
N LYS A 9 -17.74 -40.17 -5.32
CA LYS A 9 -16.70 -39.41 -4.62
C LYS A 9 -16.63 -37.94 -5.04
N TRP A 10 -16.96 -37.61 -6.28
CA TRP A 10 -16.88 -36.24 -6.81
C TRP A 10 -18.19 -35.47 -6.73
N VAL A 11 -19.31 -36.15 -6.51
CA VAL A 11 -20.63 -35.52 -6.37
C VAL A 11 -20.67 -34.59 -5.16
N PHE A 12 -20.07 -35.01 -4.04
CA PHE A 12 -20.09 -34.24 -2.80
C PHE A 12 -19.32 -32.89 -2.89
N PRO A 13 -18.04 -32.86 -3.35
CA PRO A 13 -17.30 -31.61 -3.51
C PRO A 13 -17.96 -30.64 -4.51
N LEU A 14 -18.58 -31.18 -5.57
CA LEU A 14 -19.19 -30.39 -6.63
C LEU A 14 -20.50 -29.75 -6.17
N VAL A 15 -21.30 -30.47 -5.38
CA VAL A 15 -22.50 -29.91 -4.73
C VAL A 15 -22.13 -28.83 -3.71
N ILE A 16 -21.09 -29.07 -2.89
CA ILE A 16 -20.63 -28.06 -1.91
C ILE A 16 -20.11 -26.80 -2.61
N SER A 17 -19.29 -26.95 -3.65
CA SER A 17 -18.78 -25.83 -4.45
C SER A 17 -19.91 -25.01 -5.08
N SER A 18 -20.92 -25.70 -5.64
CA SER A 18 -22.10 -25.05 -6.21
C SER A 18 -22.91 -24.27 -5.16
N LEU A 19 -23.15 -24.85 -3.97
CA LEU A 19 -23.84 -24.18 -2.88
C LEU A 19 -23.09 -22.95 -2.37
N VAL A 20 -21.77 -23.03 -2.27
CA VAL A 20 -20.92 -21.88 -1.89
C VAL A 20 -20.98 -20.78 -2.96
N CYS A 21 -20.91 -21.14 -4.24
CA CYS A 21 -21.05 -20.18 -5.35
C CYS A 21 -22.41 -19.48 -5.34
N VAL A 22 -23.51 -20.21 -5.14
CA VAL A 22 -24.86 -19.64 -5.06
C VAL A 22 -25.00 -18.71 -3.86
N PHE A 23 -24.42 -19.06 -2.71
CA PHE A 23 -24.42 -18.21 -1.52
C PHE A 23 -23.63 -16.90 -1.73
N ILE A 24 -22.45 -16.98 -2.36
CA ILE A 24 -21.63 -15.81 -2.70
C ILE A 24 -22.37 -14.92 -3.72
N LEU A 25 -23.02 -15.52 -4.73
CA LEU A 25 -23.83 -14.79 -5.70
C LEU A 25 -25.03 -14.10 -5.03
N ALA A 26 -25.78 -14.81 -4.20
CA ALA A 26 -26.94 -14.26 -3.49
C ALA A 26 -26.55 -13.10 -2.55
N THR A 27 -25.41 -13.21 -1.86
CA THR A 27 -24.89 -12.13 -1.00
C THR A 27 -24.35 -10.95 -1.81
N SER A 28 -23.82 -11.16 -3.01
CA SER A 28 -23.34 -10.08 -3.89
C SER A 28 -24.47 -9.26 -4.53
N PHE A 29 -25.63 -9.86 -4.80
CA PHE A 29 -26.79 -9.15 -5.36
C PHE A 29 -27.66 -8.46 -4.29
N ASN A 30 -27.56 -8.86 -3.01
CA ASN A 30 -28.29 -8.24 -1.90
C ASN A 30 -27.52 -7.09 -1.21
N MET A 31 -26.47 -6.57 -1.86
CA MET A 31 -25.72 -5.37 -1.44
C MET A 31 -25.71 -4.35 -2.59
N GLY A 32 -26.89 -3.90 -2.97
CA GLY A 32 -27.07 -2.68 -3.74
C GLY A 32 -26.88 -1.46 -2.83
N LEU A 33 -25.76 -0.76 -3.03
CA LEU A 33 -25.53 0.64 -2.67
C LEU A 33 -25.48 0.98 -1.14
N VAL A 34 -24.33 1.54 -0.70
CA VAL A 34 -24.15 2.46 0.45
C VAL A 34 -23.51 1.95 1.77
N SER A 35 -23.12 0.68 1.96
CA SER A 35 -22.45 0.27 3.24
C SER A 35 -20.98 -0.19 3.15
N SER A 36 -20.36 -0.20 1.96
CA SER A 36 -19.10 -0.94 1.73
C SER A 36 -17.85 -0.40 2.45
N VAL A 37 -17.87 0.79 3.05
CA VAL A 37 -16.70 1.33 3.76
C VAL A 37 -16.62 0.80 5.20
N ASN A 38 -17.76 0.58 5.86
CA ASN A 38 -17.78 0.07 7.24
C ASN A 38 -17.56 -1.44 7.33
N THR A 39 -17.99 -2.21 6.31
CA THR A 39 -17.79 -3.66 6.28
C THR A 39 -16.34 -4.06 5.98
N ILE A 40 -15.61 -3.25 5.20
CA ILE A 40 -14.17 -3.44 4.98
C ILE A 40 -13.40 -3.21 6.30
N ASN A 41 -13.77 -2.21 7.09
CA ASN A 41 -13.19 -1.96 8.40
C ASN A 41 -13.44 -3.09 9.41
N THR A 42 -14.59 -3.79 9.34
CA THR A 42 -14.86 -4.96 10.19
C THR A 42 -14.13 -6.22 9.73
N ILE A 43 -13.88 -6.41 8.43
CA ILE A 43 -13.00 -7.49 7.95
C ILE A 43 -11.58 -7.30 8.51
N PHE A 44 -11.05 -6.07 8.55
CA PHE A 44 -9.77 -5.78 9.23
C PHE A 44 -9.82 -6.00 10.75
N SER A 45 -10.99 -5.90 11.39
CA SER A 45 -11.16 -6.21 12.81
C SER A 45 -11.15 -7.71 13.11
N LEU A 46 -11.58 -8.55 12.17
CA LEU A 46 -11.55 -10.01 12.27
C LEU A 46 -10.12 -10.57 12.26
N PHE A 47 -9.18 -9.89 11.60
CA PHE A 47 -7.75 -10.21 11.66
C PHE A 47 -7.03 -9.63 12.90
N ARG A 48 -7.70 -8.82 13.73
CA ARG A 48 -7.10 -8.14 14.90
C ARG A 48 -7.11 -8.97 16.18
N SER A 49 -7.72 -10.16 16.22
CA SER A 49 -7.94 -10.91 17.47
C SER A 49 -6.96 -12.06 17.76
N ARG A 50 -5.90 -12.28 16.96
CA ARG A 50 -4.89 -13.32 17.21
C ARG A 50 -3.47 -12.82 17.48
N ALA A 51 -3.30 -11.56 17.89
CA ALA A 51 -2.07 -11.13 18.53
C ALA A 51 -2.17 -11.47 20.03
N LEU A 52 -1.50 -12.56 20.40
CA LEU A 52 -1.36 -13.11 21.74
C LEU A 52 -1.08 -12.05 22.81
N THR A 53 -1.85 -12.12 23.89
CA THR A 53 -1.76 -11.37 25.14
C THR A 53 -0.55 -11.74 26.02
N ASN A 54 0.60 -12.02 25.43
CA ASN A 54 1.88 -12.25 26.11
C ASN A 54 3.02 -11.66 25.27
N GLN A 55 2.97 -10.36 24.98
CA GLN A 55 4.10 -9.66 24.38
C GLN A 55 4.91 -9.02 25.50
N THR A 56 6.14 -9.48 25.71
CA THR A 56 7.21 -8.60 26.18
C THR A 56 7.09 -7.29 25.42
N ILE A 57 7.04 -6.15 26.12
CA ILE A 57 6.99 -4.82 25.50
C ILE A 57 7.96 -4.84 24.32
N PRO A 58 7.49 -4.65 23.06
CA PRO A 58 8.39 -4.70 21.93
C PRO A 58 9.48 -3.66 22.18
N ASN A 59 10.72 -4.10 22.27
CA ASN A 59 11.86 -3.21 22.44
C ASN A 59 12.11 -2.53 21.09
N PHE A 60 11.34 -1.48 20.83
CA PHE A 60 11.41 -0.71 19.61
C PHE A 60 12.81 -0.13 19.40
N ALA A 61 13.26 -0.07 18.14
CA ALA A 61 14.58 0.44 17.81
C ALA A 61 14.74 1.90 18.25
N GLU A 62 13.68 2.70 18.18
CA GLU A 62 13.66 4.08 18.69
C GLU A 62 13.88 4.17 20.21
N ALA A 63 13.46 3.17 20.99
CA ALA A 63 13.62 3.17 22.44
C ALA A 63 15.08 3.01 22.89
N LYS A 64 15.97 2.58 21.97
CA LYS A 64 17.42 2.48 22.21
C LYS A 64 18.16 3.78 21.94
N HIS A 65 17.52 4.77 21.30
CA HIS A 65 18.16 6.03 20.94
C HIS A 65 17.72 7.14 21.89
N PRO A 66 18.62 7.72 22.71
CA PRO A 66 18.25 8.63 23.79
C PRO A 66 17.49 9.87 23.31
N ILE A 67 17.84 10.39 22.12
CA ILE A 67 17.14 11.54 21.54
C ILE A 67 15.71 11.17 21.16
N PHE A 68 15.47 9.98 20.58
CA PHE A 68 14.14 9.58 20.13
C PHE A 68 13.23 9.31 21.33
N THR A 69 13.77 8.70 22.38
CA THR A 69 13.07 8.52 23.66
C THR A 69 12.70 9.85 24.31
N ASN A 70 13.58 10.86 24.24
CA ASN A 70 13.32 12.17 24.82
C ASN A 70 12.22 12.96 24.09
N VAL A 71 12.21 12.94 22.75
CA VAL A 71 11.21 13.68 21.95
C VAL A 71 9.87 12.96 21.84
N GLY A 72 9.85 11.63 21.87
CA GLY A 72 8.63 10.81 21.90
C GLY A 72 7.76 10.82 20.63
N ASN A 73 8.12 11.59 19.60
CA ASN A 73 7.40 11.73 18.33
C ASN A 73 8.09 11.09 17.13
N VAL A 74 9.07 10.21 17.38
CA VAL A 74 9.81 9.47 16.34
C VAL A 74 9.46 7.99 16.43
N TYR A 75 9.04 7.42 15.30
CA TYR A 75 8.70 6.00 15.19
C TYR A 75 9.57 5.35 14.12
N MET A 76 10.20 4.22 14.45
CA MET A 76 10.98 3.45 13.49
C MET A 76 10.19 2.24 12.99
N ASN A 77 10.20 2.02 11.68
CA ASN A 77 9.69 0.76 11.14
C ASN A 77 10.71 -0.36 11.41
N GLU A 78 10.44 -1.19 12.43
CA GLU A 78 11.30 -2.31 12.82
C GLU A 78 11.53 -3.31 11.68
N LYS A 79 10.49 -3.53 10.85
CA LYS A 79 10.58 -4.40 9.69
C LYS A 79 10.83 -3.55 8.44
N ALA A 80 12.08 -3.16 8.27
CA ALA A 80 12.51 -2.37 7.12
C ALA A 80 12.14 -3.08 5.82
N ASN A 81 11.51 -2.34 4.90
CA ASN A 81 11.21 -2.85 3.56
C ASN A 81 12.46 -2.76 2.69
N MET A 82 12.68 -3.74 1.83
CA MET A 82 13.67 -3.59 0.77
C MET A 82 13.17 -2.58 -0.25
N VAL A 83 14.07 -1.71 -0.71
CA VAL A 83 13.75 -0.63 -1.63
C VAL A 83 14.68 -0.65 -2.84
N THR A 84 14.07 -0.76 -4.02
CA THR A 84 14.71 -0.73 -5.33
C THR A 84 14.38 0.59 -6.01
N TYR A 85 15.38 1.42 -6.33
CA TYR A 85 15.21 2.81 -6.77
C TYR A 85 14.26 2.98 -7.97
N ARG A 86 14.27 2.03 -8.92
CA ARG A 86 13.42 2.05 -10.12
C ARG A 86 12.18 1.14 -10.01
N GLY A 87 12.01 0.51 -8.85
CA GLY A 87 10.97 -0.47 -8.62
C GLY A 87 9.76 0.07 -7.86
N PRO A 88 8.60 -0.60 -7.95
CA PRO A 88 7.42 -0.34 -7.14
C PRO A 88 7.67 -0.36 -5.62
N THR A 89 8.73 -1.00 -5.14
CA THR A 89 9.08 -1.02 -3.71
C THR A 89 9.30 0.38 -3.12
N MET A 90 9.77 1.36 -3.90
CA MET A 90 9.86 2.77 -3.47
C MET A 90 8.49 3.31 -3.05
N VAL A 91 7.47 3.11 -3.90
CA VAL A 91 6.10 3.57 -3.63
C VAL A 91 5.48 2.75 -2.50
N ALA A 92 5.71 1.44 -2.48
CA ALA A 92 5.23 0.56 -1.42
C ALA A 92 5.76 0.97 -0.04
N ASN A 93 7.03 1.39 0.05
CA ASN A 93 7.61 1.87 1.30
C ASN A 93 6.93 3.15 1.81
N THR A 94 6.66 4.11 0.93
CA THR A 94 5.92 5.34 1.29
C THR A 94 4.50 5.02 1.75
N LEU A 95 3.78 4.15 1.04
CA LEU A 95 2.42 3.73 1.41
C LEU A 95 2.41 3.00 2.77
N HIS A 96 3.41 2.16 3.03
CA HIS A 96 3.57 1.49 4.32
C HIS A 96 3.80 2.51 5.45
N ALA A 97 4.64 3.51 5.25
CA ALA A 97 4.84 4.59 6.22
C ALA A 97 3.55 5.37 6.50
N CYS A 98 2.79 5.75 5.45
CA CYS A 98 1.49 6.39 5.62
C CYS A 98 0.51 5.53 6.43
N ALA A 99 0.46 4.22 6.16
CA ALA A 99 -0.40 3.29 6.90
C ALA A 99 -0.01 3.19 8.38
N ILE A 100 1.29 3.21 8.69
CA ILE A 100 1.79 3.25 10.08
C ILE A 100 1.37 4.54 10.76
N LEU A 101 1.59 5.69 10.12
CA LEU A 101 1.23 7.01 10.67
C LEU A 101 -0.27 7.08 10.97
N LEU A 102 -1.14 6.76 10.00
CA LEU A 102 -2.60 6.73 10.17
C LEU A 102 -3.07 5.82 11.32
N LYS A 103 -2.30 4.79 11.66
CA LYS A 103 -2.58 3.87 12.78
C LYS A 103 -2.05 4.38 14.12
N LYS A 104 -0.90 5.06 14.12
CA LYS A 104 -0.20 5.52 15.34
C LYS A 104 -0.68 6.88 15.82
N GLN A 105 -0.82 7.85 14.92
CA GLN A 105 -1.23 9.21 15.23
C GLN A 105 -2.10 9.75 14.10
N LYS A 106 -3.28 10.27 14.45
CA LYS A 106 -4.23 10.85 13.49
C LYS A 106 -4.17 12.37 13.43
N ASP A 107 -3.47 12.99 14.38
CA ASP A 107 -3.35 14.43 14.51
C ASP A 107 -2.08 14.91 13.79
N TRP A 108 -2.18 14.97 12.46
CA TRP A 108 -1.20 15.54 11.55
C TRP A 108 -1.94 16.03 10.30
N ASP A 109 -1.42 17.08 9.66
CA ASP A 109 -2.11 17.75 8.56
C ASP A 109 -1.56 17.37 7.18
N TRP A 110 -0.24 17.29 7.08
CA TRP A 110 0.46 17.02 5.83
C TRP A 110 1.48 15.91 6.01
N PHE A 111 1.61 15.09 4.96
CA PHE A 111 2.64 14.07 4.86
C PHE A 111 3.75 14.59 3.94
N ILE A 112 4.98 14.61 4.44
CA ILE A 112 6.17 15.05 3.69
C ILE A 112 7.15 13.88 3.65
N ASN A 113 7.42 13.34 2.46
CA ASN A 113 8.44 12.31 2.30
C ASN A 113 9.82 12.93 2.16
N LEU A 114 10.79 12.42 2.92
CA LEU A 114 12.18 12.85 2.87
C LEU A 114 13.09 11.61 2.79
N SER A 115 14.25 11.80 2.18
CA SER A 115 15.36 10.86 2.12
C SER A 115 16.56 11.39 2.90
N ALA A 116 17.59 10.56 3.06
CA ALA A 116 18.83 10.96 3.75
C ALA A 116 19.64 12.03 3.00
N SER A 117 19.34 12.30 1.71
CA SER A 117 20.00 13.32 0.91
C SER A 117 19.25 14.66 0.87
N ASP A 118 18.05 14.73 1.43
CA ASP A 118 17.27 15.97 1.45
C ASP A 118 17.73 16.88 2.59
N TYR A 119 17.69 18.20 2.35
CA TYR A 119 18.07 19.22 3.34
C TYR A 119 17.12 20.41 3.28
N PRO A 120 16.63 20.93 4.43
CA PRO A 120 15.72 22.07 4.43
C PRO A 120 16.44 23.35 3.96
N LEU A 121 15.83 24.07 3.02
CA LEU A 121 16.31 25.38 2.55
C LEU A 121 15.65 26.57 3.24
N VAL A 122 14.59 26.30 4.03
CA VAL A 122 13.86 27.28 4.82
C VAL A 122 13.80 26.81 6.27
N THR A 123 13.62 27.73 7.21
CA THR A 123 13.50 27.36 8.63
C THR A 123 12.16 26.68 8.90
N GLN A 124 12.06 25.98 10.04
CA GLN A 124 10.79 25.39 10.48
C GLN A 124 9.71 26.46 10.70
N ASP A 125 10.07 27.57 11.33
CA ASP A 125 9.14 28.65 11.64
C ASP A 125 8.58 29.30 10.36
N ASP A 126 9.43 29.54 9.36
CA ASP A 126 8.99 30.08 8.07
C ASP A 126 8.05 29.12 7.33
N LEU A 127 8.35 27.81 7.40
CA LEU A 127 7.49 26.79 6.81
C LEU A 127 6.13 26.77 7.51
N LEU A 128 6.10 26.76 8.84
CA LEU A 128 4.86 26.75 9.62
C LEU A 128 4.05 28.03 9.43
N TYR A 129 4.70 29.19 9.40
CA TYR A 129 4.06 30.48 9.12
C TYR A 129 3.44 30.52 7.73
N THR A 130 4.15 29.98 6.72
CA THR A 130 3.60 29.90 5.36
C THR A 130 2.42 28.94 5.29
N PHE A 131 2.50 27.81 5.98
CA PHE A 131 1.47 26.76 5.94
C PHE A 131 0.25 27.08 6.83
N SER A 132 0.36 27.98 7.81
CA SER A 132 -0.77 28.33 8.69
C SER A 132 -1.93 28.98 7.96
N GLU A 133 -1.64 29.71 6.88
CA GLU A 133 -2.63 30.37 6.02
C GLU A 133 -3.22 29.45 4.95
N LEU A 134 -2.64 28.26 4.74
CA LEU A 134 -3.07 27.33 3.70
C LEU A 134 -4.22 26.44 4.18
N LYS A 135 -5.13 26.13 3.26
CA LYS A 135 -6.18 25.13 3.53
C LYS A 135 -5.54 23.75 3.68
N ARG A 136 -5.80 23.08 4.80
CA ARG A 136 -5.29 21.73 5.14
C ARG A 136 -5.61 20.65 4.10
N GLY A 137 -6.66 20.84 3.30
CA GLY A 137 -7.06 19.91 2.22
C GLY A 137 -6.25 20.01 0.93
N LEU A 138 -5.21 20.85 0.86
CA LEU A 138 -4.38 21.01 -0.34
C LEU A 138 -3.27 19.95 -0.40
N ASN A 139 -2.98 19.49 -1.62
CA ASN A 139 -1.85 18.61 -1.93
C ASN A 139 -0.85 19.34 -2.82
N PHE A 140 0.44 19.22 -2.50
CA PHE A 140 1.53 19.84 -3.25
C PHE A 140 2.28 18.74 -3.99
N MET A 141 2.06 18.65 -5.30
CA MET A 141 2.67 17.64 -6.16
C MET A 141 3.14 18.29 -7.46
N GLU A 142 4.41 18.11 -7.80
CA GLU A 142 4.91 18.43 -9.14
C GLU A 142 4.42 17.36 -10.11
N HIS A 143 3.75 17.79 -11.19
CA HIS A 143 3.27 16.85 -12.20
C HIS A 143 3.12 17.50 -13.58
N THR A 144 3.27 16.69 -14.62
CA THR A 144 2.94 17.02 -16.00
C THR A 144 2.17 15.87 -16.66
N SER A 145 1.27 16.20 -17.59
CA SER A 145 0.65 15.20 -18.47
C SER A 145 1.36 15.06 -19.82
N ASP A 146 2.38 15.88 -20.08
CA ASP A 146 3.24 15.68 -21.24
C ASP A 146 4.30 14.62 -20.90
N LEU A 147 4.06 13.40 -21.35
CA LEU A 147 4.89 12.25 -21.00
C LEU A 147 6.19 12.19 -21.81
N GLY A 148 6.22 12.71 -23.05
CA GLY A 148 7.34 12.57 -23.98
C GLY A 148 7.94 11.14 -23.98
N TRP A 149 9.25 11.06 -23.77
CA TRP A 149 9.98 9.79 -23.72
C TRP A 149 9.57 8.88 -22.54
N LYS A 150 8.98 9.41 -21.46
CA LYS A 150 8.54 8.63 -20.29
C LYS A 150 7.40 7.68 -20.66
N ALA A 151 6.59 7.98 -21.68
CA ALA A 151 5.53 7.09 -22.14
C ALA A 151 6.09 5.71 -22.55
N THR A 152 7.09 5.73 -23.45
CA THR A 152 7.69 4.50 -23.99
C THR A 152 8.64 3.82 -23.01
N HIS A 153 9.33 4.57 -22.13
CA HIS A 153 10.35 4.02 -21.24
C HIS A 153 9.87 3.71 -19.82
N ARG A 154 8.71 4.24 -19.38
CA ARG A 154 8.19 4.02 -18.02
C ARG A 154 6.75 3.54 -17.99
N ALA A 155 5.88 4.05 -18.87
CA ALA A 155 4.46 3.72 -18.82
C ALA A 155 4.09 2.45 -19.61
N MET A 156 4.82 2.14 -20.69
CA MET A 156 4.60 0.95 -21.51
C MET A 156 5.35 -0.31 -21.05
N PRO A 157 6.56 -0.23 -20.47
CA PRO A 157 7.25 -1.45 -20.05
C PRO A 157 6.58 -2.14 -18.87
N LEU A 158 6.83 -3.45 -18.78
CA LEU A 158 6.48 -4.27 -17.63
C LEU A 158 7.75 -4.61 -16.85
N ILE A 159 7.67 -4.56 -15.52
CA ILE A 159 8.80 -4.83 -14.64
C ILE A 159 8.41 -5.78 -13.50
N VAL A 160 9.36 -6.58 -13.05
CA VAL A 160 9.29 -7.35 -11.81
C VAL A 160 10.32 -6.77 -10.84
N ASP A 161 9.88 -6.51 -9.62
CA ASP A 161 10.73 -6.00 -8.55
C ASP A 161 11.02 -7.12 -7.54
N PRO A 162 12.23 -7.68 -7.54
CA PRO A 162 12.58 -8.77 -6.63
C PRO A 162 12.48 -8.36 -5.16
N GLY A 163 12.62 -7.06 -4.86
CA GLY A 163 12.50 -6.54 -3.49
C GLY A 163 11.12 -6.77 -2.84
N LEU A 164 10.12 -7.22 -3.61
CA LEU A 164 8.82 -7.63 -3.10
C LEU A 164 8.79 -9.05 -2.52
N TYR A 165 9.69 -9.95 -2.94
CA TYR A 165 9.65 -11.37 -2.55
C TYR A 165 11.01 -11.97 -2.16
N GLU A 166 12.12 -11.32 -2.49
CA GLU A 166 13.47 -11.75 -2.12
C GLU A 166 14.00 -11.00 -0.89
N SER A 167 14.91 -11.65 -0.16
CA SER A 167 15.62 -11.03 0.97
C SER A 167 16.94 -10.37 0.57
N THR A 168 17.42 -10.63 -0.65
CA THR A 168 18.67 -10.10 -1.21
C THR A 168 18.38 -8.99 -2.21
N LYS A 169 19.14 -7.90 -2.13
CA LYS A 169 18.95 -6.75 -3.03
C LYS A 169 19.45 -7.08 -4.43
N SER A 170 18.57 -6.92 -5.42
CA SER A 170 18.85 -7.07 -6.84
C SER A 170 18.16 -5.96 -7.64
N ASP A 171 18.55 -5.78 -8.90
CA ASP A 171 17.93 -4.79 -9.77
C ASP A 171 16.59 -5.31 -10.32
N ILE A 172 15.76 -4.41 -10.86
CA ILE A 172 14.49 -4.79 -11.49
C ILE A 172 14.72 -5.65 -12.74
N PHE A 173 13.79 -6.57 -12.98
CA PHE A 173 13.74 -7.33 -14.22
C PHE A 173 12.76 -6.68 -15.19
N TRP A 174 13.20 -6.48 -16.43
CA TRP A 174 12.32 -6.05 -17.51
C TRP A 174 11.62 -7.26 -18.12
N VAL A 175 10.32 -7.13 -18.35
CA VAL A 175 9.48 -8.20 -18.91
C VAL A 175 9.06 -7.82 -20.32
N ALA A 176 9.22 -8.77 -21.25
CA ALA A 176 8.71 -8.68 -22.60
C ALA A 176 7.45 -9.57 -22.77
N PRO A 177 6.48 -9.18 -23.60
CA PRO A 177 6.42 -7.93 -24.38
C PRO A 177 5.97 -6.74 -23.52
N ASN A 178 6.23 -5.51 -24.02
CA ASN A 178 5.66 -4.30 -23.44
C ASN A 178 4.13 -4.28 -23.59
N ARG A 179 3.46 -3.53 -22.72
CA ARG A 179 2.02 -3.26 -22.83
C ARG A 179 1.76 -1.94 -23.57
N ASN A 180 0.54 -1.80 -24.07
CA ASN A 180 0.05 -0.54 -24.61
C ASN A 180 -0.14 0.51 -23.49
N LEU A 181 -0.13 1.78 -23.89
CA LEU A 181 -0.42 2.88 -22.97
C LEU A 181 -1.88 2.76 -22.46
N PRO A 182 -2.13 2.87 -21.15
CA PRO A 182 -3.48 2.86 -20.60
C PRO A 182 -4.33 3.99 -21.15
N THR A 183 -5.56 3.69 -21.53
CA THR A 183 -6.52 4.66 -22.07
C THR A 183 -7.68 4.95 -21.13
N ALA A 184 -7.85 4.16 -20.06
CA ALA A 184 -8.93 4.33 -19.09
C ALA A 184 -8.78 5.56 -18.19
N PHE A 185 -7.59 6.15 -18.12
CA PHE A 185 -7.29 7.32 -17.29
C PHE A 185 -6.17 8.15 -17.92
N LYS A 186 -6.12 9.45 -17.55
CA LYS A 186 -5.05 10.34 -17.95
C LYS A 186 -3.82 10.12 -17.06
N LEU A 187 -2.67 9.92 -17.68
CA LEU A 187 -1.40 9.73 -16.98
C LEU A 187 -0.75 11.07 -16.68
N PHE A 188 -0.22 11.18 -15.46
CA PHE A 188 0.60 12.30 -15.00
C PHE A 188 1.91 11.75 -14.42
N THR A 189 2.98 12.52 -14.51
CA THR A 189 4.31 12.18 -13.97
C THR A 189 4.99 13.42 -13.42
N GLY A 190 5.74 13.27 -12.34
CA GLY A 190 6.88 14.10 -11.97
C GLY A 190 8.16 13.53 -12.55
#